data_AF-A0A966QYI1-F1
#
_entry.id   AF-A0A966QYI1-F1
#
_cell.length_a   1.000
_cell.length_b   1.000
_cell.length_c   1.000
_cell.angle_alpha   90.00
_cell.angle_beta   90.00
_cell.angle_gamma   90.00
#
_symmetry.space_group_name_H-M   'P 1'
#
loop_
_entity.id
_entity.type
_entity.pdbx_description
1 polymer ?
#
loop_
_entity_poly.entity_id
_entity_poly.type
_entity_poly.pdbx_seq_one_letter_code
_entity_poly.pdbx_strand_id
1 'polypeptide(L)'
;YANNIVTNIIAKVKFEQSVQENFAIFYPYTIQQGERADHIAARVYEDPNLDWIIYLSNNITDPYYDWPLSQEQFNQYILAKYGSIPKAEEIAFFRNNYSSDDTMLSPLQYSQLSANFKKYYSPVIGFNNNVVSYERKALDVVLETNIVQSLSVSSNTGFLVGEKITQNSNGGYITYVGNSHIIINKVTGNISNGNIISSTSQSTTTVTNTSILNYSIPISETNFYSPVTFLTYEEEINESKFNIKILDRSYVGKVQKDMRELLT
;
A
#
# COMPACT_ATOMS: atom_id res chain seq x y z
N TYR A 1 -12.31 -3.84 49.66
CA TYR A 1 -12.57 -3.68 48.22
C TYR A 1 -14.07 -3.69 48.02
N ALA A 2 -14.65 -2.61 47.50
CA ALA A 2 -16.08 -2.58 47.15
C ALA A 2 -16.30 -3.53 45.98
N ASN A 3 -17.26 -4.43 46.10
CA ASN A 3 -17.59 -5.49 45.13
C ASN A 3 -18.30 -4.90 43.90
N ASN A 4 -17.68 -3.89 43.28
CA ASN A 4 -18.25 -3.17 42.16
C ASN A 4 -18.08 -4.02 40.90
N ILE A 5 -19.19 -4.33 40.24
CA ILE A 5 -19.18 -4.99 38.94
C ILE A 5 -18.52 -4.02 37.96
N VAL A 6 -17.44 -4.47 37.31
CA VAL A 6 -16.70 -3.70 36.30
C VAL A 6 -16.96 -4.28 34.92
N THR A 7 -17.01 -3.41 33.90
CA THR A 7 -17.13 -3.84 32.50
C THR A 7 -15.88 -4.61 32.08
N ASN A 8 -16.06 -5.77 31.44
CA ASN A 8 -14.95 -6.53 30.91
C ASN A 8 -14.37 -5.84 29.66
N ILE A 9 -13.13 -5.35 29.77
CA ILE A 9 -12.38 -4.68 28.70
C ILE A 9 -11.27 -5.57 28.09
N ILE A 10 -11.11 -6.80 28.59
CA ILE A 10 -10.02 -7.71 28.19
C ILE A 10 -10.50 -8.69 27.11
N ALA A 11 -11.79 -9.02 27.09
CA ALA A 11 -12.37 -9.89 26.08
C ALA A 11 -12.55 -9.17 24.74
N LYS A 12 -12.01 -9.77 23.65
CA LYS A 12 -12.23 -9.31 22.28
C LYS A 12 -13.23 -10.20 21.59
N VAL A 13 -14.35 -9.63 21.16
CA VAL A 13 -15.33 -10.30 20.30
C VAL A 13 -15.02 -9.97 18.84
N LYS A 14 -15.23 -10.93 17.95
CA LYS A 14 -15.11 -10.76 16.50
C LYS A 14 -16.14 -11.63 15.79
N PHE A 15 -16.57 -11.22 14.61
CA PHE A 15 -17.33 -12.10 13.73
C PHE A 15 -16.42 -13.18 13.14
N GLU A 16 -17.00 -14.33 12.82
CA GLU A 16 -16.32 -15.34 12.02
C GLU A 16 -16.15 -14.83 10.58
N GLN A 17 -14.99 -15.06 9.98
CA GLN A 17 -14.64 -14.54 8.66
C GLN A 17 -15.62 -15.02 7.56
N SER A 18 -16.07 -16.28 7.64
CA SER A 18 -17.05 -16.88 6.73
C SER A 18 -18.38 -16.10 6.70
N VAL A 19 -18.79 -15.58 7.86
CA VAL A 19 -20.01 -14.77 8.00
C VAL A 19 -19.78 -13.36 7.46
N GLN A 20 -18.61 -12.76 7.70
CA GLN A 20 -18.23 -11.43 7.19
C GLN A 20 -18.13 -11.36 5.66
N GLU A 21 -17.93 -12.50 4.99
CA GLU A 21 -17.88 -12.60 3.53
C GLU A 21 -19.27 -12.85 2.90
N ASN A 22 -20.30 -13.08 3.72
CA ASN A 22 -21.64 -13.34 3.22
C ASN A 22 -22.40 -12.03 2.90
N PHE A 23 -22.59 -11.76 1.61
CA PHE A 23 -23.31 -10.59 1.10
C PHE A 23 -24.79 -10.52 1.49
N ALA A 24 -25.41 -11.63 1.92
CA ALA A 24 -26.78 -11.64 2.43
C ALA A 24 -26.89 -11.13 3.88
N ILE A 25 -25.76 -11.04 4.59
CA ILE A 25 -25.68 -10.62 6.00
C ILE A 25 -24.98 -9.26 6.10
N PHE A 26 -23.91 -9.07 5.32
CA PHE A 26 -23.16 -7.82 5.27
C PHE A 26 -23.20 -7.22 3.87
N TYR A 27 -23.63 -5.97 3.77
CA TYR A 27 -23.60 -5.24 2.51
C TYR A 27 -22.43 -4.25 2.47
N PRO A 28 -21.81 -4.05 1.29
CA PRO A 28 -20.78 -3.05 1.12
C PRO A 28 -21.38 -1.64 1.22
N TYR A 29 -20.67 -0.73 1.87
CA TYR A 29 -21.03 0.67 2.01
C TYR A 29 -19.78 1.55 1.89
N THR A 30 -19.87 2.60 1.10
CA THR A 30 -18.81 3.61 0.96
C THR A 30 -19.15 4.82 1.82
N ILE A 31 -18.29 5.10 2.79
CA ILE A 31 -18.38 6.23 3.72
C ILE A 31 -18.30 7.54 2.94
N GLN A 32 -19.10 8.52 3.32
CA GLN A 32 -18.97 9.88 2.77
C GLN A 32 -17.88 10.67 3.49
N GLN A 33 -17.24 11.62 2.79
CA GLN A 33 -16.21 12.48 3.40
C GLN A 33 -16.73 13.17 4.69
N GLY A 34 -16.02 12.96 5.79
CA GLY A 34 -16.38 13.51 7.11
C GLY A 34 -17.53 12.78 7.84
N GLU A 35 -18.05 11.68 7.30
CA GLU A 35 -19.09 10.88 7.94
C GLU A 35 -18.49 10.03 9.08
N ARG A 36 -19.19 10.00 10.21
CA ARG A 36 -18.82 9.25 11.41
C ARG A 36 -19.70 8.01 11.55
N ALA A 37 -19.20 7.00 12.26
CA ALA A 37 -19.94 5.74 12.45
C ALA A 37 -21.30 5.93 13.13
N ASP A 38 -21.42 6.86 14.08
CA ASP A 38 -22.68 7.17 14.76
C ASP A 38 -23.76 7.71 13.80
N HIS A 39 -23.37 8.53 12.82
CA HIS A 39 -24.27 9.02 11.78
C HIS A 39 -24.76 7.87 10.87
N ILE A 40 -23.86 6.95 10.52
CA ILE A 40 -24.20 5.76 9.73
C ILE A 40 -25.15 4.85 10.52
N ALA A 41 -24.86 4.63 11.81
CA ALA A 41 -25.68 3.80 12.69
C ALA A 41 -27.08 4.40 12.87
N ALA A 42 -27.20 5.71 13.07
CA ALA A 42 -28.49 6.40 13.15
C ALA A 42 -29.33 6.21 11.88
N ARG A 43 -28.71 6.19 10.70
CA ARG A 43 -29.40 6.02 9.42
C ARG A 43 -29.76 4.56 9.11
N VAL A 44 -28.89 3.62 9.45
CA VAL A 44 -29.07 2.20 9.12
C VAL A 44 -29.89 1.47 10.18
N TYR A 45 -29.56 1.68 11.44
CA TYR A 45 -30.13 0.95 12.57
C TYR A 45 -31.20 1.75 13.33
N GLU A 46 -31.42 3.01 12.98
CA GLU A 46 -32.29 3.95 13.69
C GLU A 46 -31.86 4.22 15.14
N ASP A 47 -30.60 3.92 15.47
CA ASP A 47 -30.00 4.16 16.78
C ASP A 47 -28.51 4.54 16.64
N PRO A 48 -28.12 5.78 16.99
CA PRO A 48 -26.71 6.21 16.93
C PRO A 48 -25.80 5.45 17.89
N ASN A 49 -26.34 4.82 18.96
CA ASN A 49 -25.55 4.08 19.94
C ASN A 49 -25.12 2.68 19.46
N LEU A 50 -25.45 2.33 18.21
CA LEU A 50 -25.09 1.05 17.59
C LEU A 50 -23.90 1.18 16.61
N ASP A 51 -23.15 2.27 16.69
CA ASP A 51 -21.90 2.50 15.97
C ASP A 51 -20.85 1.40 16.21
N TRP A 52 -20.79 0.83 17.42
CA TRP A 52 -19.93 -0.30 17.74
C TRP A 52 -20.20 -1.54 16.88
N ILE A 53 -21.42 -1.73 16.37
CA ILE A 53 -21.72 -2.83 15.43
C ILE A 53 -20.97 -2.59 14.13
N ILE A 54 -20.87 -1.34 13.66
CA ILE A 54 -20.12 -0.99 12.45
C ILE A 54 -18.63 -1.26 12.67
N TYR A 55 -18.07 -0.81 13.79
CA TYR A 55 -16.67 -1.08 14.12
C TYR A 55 -16.38 -2.59 14.20
N LEU A 56 -17.24 -3.34 14.91
CA LEU A 56 -17.13 -4.79 15.03
C LEU A 56 -17.24 -5.50 13.67
N SER A 57 -18.14 -5.06 12.80
CA SER A 57 -18.36 -5.62 11.47
C SER A 57 -17.11 -5.50 10.58
N ASN A 58 -16.30 -4.46 10.82
CA ASN A 58 -15.08 -4.14 10.04
C ASN A 58 -13.79 -4.46 10.78
N ASN A 59 -13.86 -5.15 11.94
CA ASN A 59 -12.72 -5.44 12.80
C ASN A 59 -11.91 -4.19 13.21
N ILE A 60 -12.54 -3.02 13.24
CA ILE A 60 -11.94 -1.76 13.65
C ILE A 60 -11.71 -1.81 15.16
N THR A 61 -10.47 -1.60 15.57
CA THR A 61 -10.09 -1.61 16.99
C THR A 61 -9.85 -0.20 17.51
N ASP A 62 -9.24 0.67 16.69
CA ASP A 62 -9.01 2.06 17.02
C ASP A 62 -9.83 2.98 16.09
N PRO A 63 -10.98 3.51 16.54
CA PRO A 63 -11.80 4.40 15.72
C PRO A 63 -11.11 5.69 15.26
N TYR A 64 -10.02 6.12 15.91
CA TYR A 64 -9.31 7.35 15.52
C TYR A 64 -8.35 7.13 14.35
N TYR A 65 -7.72 5.95 14.26
CA TYR A 65 -6.72 5.67 13.21
C TYR A 65 -7.21 4.68 12.14
N ASP A 66 -8.17 3.81 12.46
CA ASP A 66 -8.72 2.82 11.53
C ASP A 66 -9.91 3.37 10.72
N TRP A 67 -10.50 4.49 11.15
CA TRP A 67 -11.54 5.19 10.38
C TRP A 67 -10.91 6.02 9.24
N PRO A 68 -11.57 6.18 8.09
CA PRO A 68 -11.07 7.02 7.02
C PRO A 68 -10.87 8.47 7.50
N LEU A 69 -9.70 9.01 7.18
CA LEU A 69 -9.34 10.39 7.46
C LEU A 69 -9.84 11.30 6.34
N SER A 70 -10.30 12.50 6.71
CA SER A 70 -10.57 13.56 5.73
C SER A 70 -9.27 14.03 5.08
N GLN A 71 -9.35 14.74 3.95
CA GLN A 71 -8.15 15.22 3.26
C GLN A 71 -7.25 16.09 4.16
N GLU A 72 -7.86 16.96 4.98
CA GLU A 72 -7.12 17.82 5.90
C GLU A 72 -6.42 17.00 7.00
N GLN A 73 -7.14 16.05 7.60
CA GLN A 73 -6.60 15.15 8.61
C GLN A 73 -5.49 14.27 8.06
N PHE A 74 -5.68 13.77 6.84
CA PHE A 74 -4.70 12.96 6.12
C PHE A 74 -3.41 13.74 5.88
N ASN A 75 -3.50 14.98 5.40
CA ASN A 75 -2.33 15.84 5.20
C ASN A 75 -1.56 16.07 6.52
N GLN A 76 -2.26 16.31 7.63
CA GLN A 76 -1.63 16.44 8.95
C GLN A 76 -0.99 15.13 9.42
N TYR A 77 -1.64 13.99 9.17
CA TYR A 77 -1.08 12.68 9.46
C TYR A 77 0.21 12.42 8.68
N ILE A 78 0.24 12.73 7.38
CA ILE A 78 1.45 12.60 6.55
C ILE A 78 2.57 13.50 7.06
N LEU A 79 2.28 14.76 7.39
CA LEU A 79 3.27 15.69 7.96
C LEU A 79 3.79 15.19 9.32
N ALA A 80 2.93 14.68 10.19
CA ALA A 80 3.34 14.14 11.48
C ALA A 80 4.19 12.88 11.36
N LYS A 81 3.87 12.00 10.40
CA LYS A 81 4.56 10.71 10.20
C LYS A 81 5.89 10.85 9.45
N TYR A 82 5.94 11.67 8.41
CA TYR A 82 7.09 11.79 7.50
C TYR A 82 7.84 13.12 7.64
N GLY A 83 7.34 14.06 8.44
CA GLY A 83 7.92 15.39 8.65
C GLY A 83 7.63 16.39 7.54
N SER A 84 7.43 15.95 6.30
CA SER A 84 7.12 16.80 5.15
C SER A 84 6.49 16.03 3.99
N ILE A 85 5.76 16.72 3.11
CA ILE A 85 5.20 16.12 1.89
C ILE A 85 6.29 15.60 0.94
N PRO A 86 7.38 16.33 0.64
CA PRO A 86 8.45 15.81 -0.22
C PRO A 86 9.08 14.52 0.30
N LYS A 87 9.12 14.32 1.63
CA LYS A 87 9.61 13.08 2.23
C LYS A 87 8.64 11.91 2.00
N ALA A 88 7.34 12.19 2.00
CA ALA A 88 6.31 11.20 1.69
C ALA A 88 6.25 10.87 0.18
N GLU A 89 6.66 11.79 -0.69
CA GLU A 89 6.77 11.53 -2.14
C GLU A 89 8.00 10.67 -2.51
N GLU A 90 8.85 10.31 -1.54
CA GLU A 90 9.93 9.37 -1.78
C GLU A 90 9.41 7.95 -2.04
N ILE A 91 10.19 7.19 -2.81
CA ILE A 91 9.83 5.82 -3.19
C ILE A 91 9.91 4.91 -1.96
N ALA A 92 8.78 4.32 -1.59
CA ALA A 92 8.68 3.34 -0.54
C ALA A 92 9.16 1.96 -1.03
N PHE A 93 8.59 1.47 -2.13
CA PHE A 93 8.88 0.15 -2.69
C PHE A 93 8.48 0.09 -4.16
N PHE A 94 8.70 -1.05 -4.79
CA PHE A 94 8.24 -1.39 -6.13
C PHE A 94 7.21 -2.51 -6.02
N ARG A 95 6.10 -2.41 -6.74
CA ARG A 95 5.10 -3.47 -6.82
C ARG A 95 4.79 -3.83 -8.25
N ASN A 96 4.22 -5.01 -8.44
CA ASN A 96 3.70 -5.38 -9.76
C ASN A 96 2.59 -4.42 -10.20
N ASN A 97 2.64 -3.96 -11.45
CA ASN A 97 1.74 -2.93 -11.98
C ASN A 97 0.51 -3.49 -12.73
N TYR A 98 0.14 -4.76 -12.49
CA TYR A 98 -0.95 -5.43 -13.21
C TYR A 98 -2.28 -4.65 -13.17
N SER A 99 -2.58 -3.95 -12.07
CA SER A 99 -3.86 -3.25 -11.88
C SER A 99 -4.04 -2.05 -12.81
N SER A 100 -2.95 -1.50 -13.32
CA SER A 100 -2.94 -0.37 -14.25
C SER A 100 -2.72 -0.78 -15.71
N ASP A 101 -2.56 -2.08 -15.96
CA ASP A 101 -2.19 -2.62 -17.26
C ASP A 101 -3.34 -3.46 -17.84
N ASP A 102 -4.11 -2.85 -18.75
CA ASP A 102 -5.24 -3.50 -19.43
C ASP A 102 -4.80 -4.32 -20.68
N THR A 103 -3.51 -4.66 -20.79
CA THR A 103 -3.03 -5.42 -21.96
C THR A 103 -3.69 -6.79 -22.04
N MET A 104 -4.28 -7.05 -23.20
CA MET A 104 -4.86 -8.35 -23.55
C MET A 104 -4.11 -8.94 -24.74
N LEU A 105 -3.54 -10.12 -24.54
CA LEU A 105 -2.77 -10.84 -25.55
C LEU A 105 -3.59 -11.96 -26.18
N SER A 106 -3.49 -12.11 -27.49
CA SER A 106 -3.99 -13.30 -28.18
C SER A 106 -3.16 -14.55 -27.82
N PRO A 107 -3.70 -15.77 -27.97
CA PRO A 107 -2.95 -17.00 -27.74
C PRO A 107 -1.65 -17.09 -28.55
N LEU A 108 -1.64 -16.55 -29.78
CA LEU A 108 -0.44 -16.48 -30.61
C LEU A 108 0.63 -15.56 -30.00
N GLN A 109 0.26 -14.35 -29.59
CA GLN A 109 1.19 -13.42 -28.94
C GLN A 109 1.74 -14.00 -27.64
N TYR A 110 0.89 -14.62 -26.81
CA TYR A 110 1.34 -15.27 -25.58
C TYR A 110 2.32 -16.42 -25.85
N SER A 111 2.07 -17.24 -26.89
CA SER A 111 2.95 -18.35 -27.23
C SER A 111 4.38 -17.90 -27.56
N GLN A 112 4.51 -16.72 -28.18
CA GLN A 112 5.77 -16.10 -28.61
C GLN A 112 6.52 -15.39 -27.46
N LEU A 113 5.89 -15.16 -26.31
CA LEU A 113 6.57 -14.55 -25.16
C LEU A 113 7.67 -15.47 -24.62
N SER A 114 8.75 -14.86 -24.16
CA SER A 114 9.77 -15.54 -23.36
C SER A 114 9.16 -16.16 -22.10
N ALA A 115 9.66 -17.34 -21.69
CA ALA A 115 9.13 -18.09 -20.55
C ALA A 115 9.03 -17.25 -19.25
N ASN A 116 10.01 -16.37 -19.00
CA ASN A 116 10.05 -15.51 -17.83
C ASN A 116 8.91 -14.48 -17.78
N PHE A 117 8.32 -14.12 -18.92
CA PHE A 117 7.21 -13.16 -18.99
C PHE A 117 5.85 -13.82 -18.88
N LYS A 118 5.74 -15.10 -19.27
CA LYS A 118 4.49 -15.86 -19.21
C LYS A 118 3.90 -15.95 -17.80
N LYS A 119 4.73 -15.86 -16.76
CA LYS A 119 4.29 -15.87 -15.34
C LYS A 119 3.40 -14.68 -14.95
N TYR A 120 3.46 -13.58 -15.71
CA TYR A 120 2.70 -12.36 -15.45
C TYR A 120 1.34 -12.31 -16.18
N TYR A 121 0.95 -13.37 -16.86
CA TYR A 121 -0.32 -13.43 -17.58
C TYR A 121 -1.15 -14.66 -17.18
N SER A 122 -2.46 -14.49 -17.12
CA SER A 122 -3.45 -15.55 -16.86
C SER A 122 -4.38 -15.74 -18.06
N PRO A 123 -4.81 -16.98 -18.35
CA PRO A 123 -5.72 -17.23 -19.47
C PRO A 123 -7.13 -16.75 -19.14
N VAL A 124 -7.77 -16.11 -20.11
CA VAL A 124 -9.20 -15.78 -20.10
C VAL A 124 -9.94 -16.88 -20.84
N ILE A 125 -10.85 -17.56 -20.14
CA ILE A 125 -11.60 -18.71 -20.65
C ILE A 125 -12.95 -18.26 -21.19
N GLY A 126 -13.23 -18.58 -22.45
CA GLY A 126 -14.53 -18.32 -23.07
C GLY A 126 -15.57 -19.40 -22.77
N PHE A 127 -16.81 -19.16 -23.21
CA PHE A 127 -17.97 -20.04 -22.96
C PHE A 127 -17.77 -21.51 -23.40
N ASN A 128 -16.92 -21.76 -24.40
CA ASN A 128 -16.62 -23.10 -24.90
C ASN A 128 -15.42 -23.76 -24.19
N ASN A 129 -15.00 -23.24 -23.04
CA ASN A 129 -13.85 -23.71 -22.26
C ASN A 129 -12.50 -23.61 -23.01
N ASN A 130 -12.43 -22.77 -24.04
CA ASN A 130 -11.22 -22.47 -24.80
C ASN A 130 -10.59 -21.18 -24.29
N VAL A 131 -9.26 -21.09 -24.35
CA VAL A 131 -8.52 -19.86 -24.04
C VAL A 131 -8.76 -18.85 -25.17
N VAL A 132 -9.40 -17.73 -24.84
CA VAL A 132 -9.73 -16.66 -25.79
C VAL A 132 -8.60 -15.64 -25.86
N SER A 133 -8.05 -15.28 -24.71
CA SER A 133 -6.98 -14.30 -24.56
C SER A 133 -6.20 -14.55 -23.28
N TYR A 134 -5.16 -13.76 -23.06
CA TYR A 134 -4.40 -13.69 -21.83
C TYR A 134 -4.40 -12.26 -21.33
N GLU A 135 -4.71 -12.08 -20.06
CA GLU A 135 -4.69 -10.79 -19.37
C GLU A 135 -3.60 -10.75 -18.31
N ARG A 136 -3.31 -9.57 -17.78
CA ARG A 136 -2.37 -9.39 -16.68
C ARG A 136 -2.83 -10.16 -15.45
N LYS A 137 -1.94 -11.02 -14.94
CA LYS A 137 -2.21 -11.81 -13.74
C LYS A 137 -2.14 -10.92 -12.51
N ALA A 138 -3.17 -10.95 -11.68
CA ALA A 138 -3.14 -10.35 -10.35
C ALA A 138 -2.05 -11.01 -9.49
N LEU A 139 -1.03 -10.23 -9.14
CA LEU A 139 0.17 -10.69 -8.43
C LEU A 139 0.55 -9.68 -7.35
N ASP A 140 0.44 -10.11 -6.09
CA ASP A 140 0.81 -9.32 -4.92
C ASP A 140 2.30 -9.46 -4.61
N VAL A 141 3.14 -9.05 -5.55
CA VAL A 141 4.60 -9.05 -5.39
C VAL A 141 5.08 -7.63 -5.12
N VAL A 142 5.74 -7.46 -3.98
CA VAL A 142 6.35 -6.21 -3.53
C VAL A 142 7.84 -6.43 -3.27
N LEU A 143 8.65 -5.48 -3.71
CA LEU A 143 10.10 -5.47 -3.56
C LEU A 143 10.54 -4.11 -3.03
N GLU A 144 11.35 -4.12 -1.97
CA GLU A 144 11.90 -2.89 -1.37
C GLU A 144 12.70 -2.04 -2.36
N THR A 145 13.34 -2.69 -3.32
CA THR A 145 14.19 -2.01 -4.29
C THR A 145 14.16 -2.71 -5.64
N ASN A 146 14.41 -1.95 -6.71
CA ASN A 146 14.60 -2.48 -8.05
C ASN A 146 16.04 -2.93 -8.27
N ILE A 147 17.00 -2.07 -7.96
CA ILE A 147 18.44 -2.33 -8.12
C ILE A 147 19.22 -1.70 -6.97
N VAL A 148 20.40 -2.27 -6.71
CA VAL A 148 21.42 -1.70 -5.84
C VAL A 148 22.65 -1.41 -6.69
N GLN A 149 23.11 -0.16 -6.68
CA GLN A 149 24.19 0.33 -7.52
C GLN A 149 25.27 1.01 -6.67
N SER A 150 26.53 0.73 -6.97
CA SER A 150 27.69 1.41 -6.40
C SER A 150 28.22 2.45 -7.37
N LEU A 151 28.39 3.67 -6.88
CA LEU A 151 28.90 4.83 -7.61
C LEU A 151 30.28 5.18 -7.06
N SER A 152 31.31 5.18 -7.91
CA SER A 152 32.62 5.73 -7.57
C SER A 152 32.56 7.24 -7.71
N VAL A 153 32.89 7.99 -6.66
CA VAL A 153 32.75 9.45 -6.63
C VAL A 153 34.09 10.14 -6.34
N SER A 154 34.26 11.35 -6.88
CA SER A 154 35.46 12.16 -6.65
C SER A 154 35.55 12.74 -5.24
N SER A 155 34.39 13.08 -4.66
CA SER A 155 34.23 13.49 -3.25
C SER A 155 32.91 12.94 -2.71
N ASN A 156 32.87 12.65 -1.42
CA ASN A 156 31.67 12.22 -0.69
C ASN A 156 31.25 13.21 0.39
N THR A 157 31.92 14.37 0.47
CA THR A 157 31.72 15.33 1.56
C THR A 157 30.31 15.91 1.48
N GLY A 158 29.58 15.87 2.60
CA GLY A 158 28.24 16.44 2.72
C GLY A 158 27.09 15.55 2.21
N PHE A 159 27.36 14.33 1.76
CA PHE A 159 26.32 13.36 1.45
C PHE A 159 25.92 12.55 2.70
N LEU A 160 24.62 12.38 2.93
CA LEU A 160 24.11 11.63 4.08
C LEU A 160 23.34 10.38 3.64
N VAL A 161 23.34 9.35 4.50
CA VAL A 161 22.55 8.14 4.29
C VAL A 161 21.06 8.48 4.37
N GLY A 162 20.27 7.94 3.44
CA GLY A 162 18.83 8.16 3.32
C GLY A 162 18.43 9.34 2.46
N GLU A 163 19.39 10.12 1.94
CA GLU A 163 19.10 11.21 1.00
C GLU A 163 18.90 10.69 -0.43
N LYS A 164 18.05 11.39 -1.17
CA LYS A 164 17.90 11.18 -2.61
C LYS A 164 19.02 11.90 -3.35
N ILE A 165 19.67 11.23 -4.28
CA ILE A 165 20.52 11.86 -5.28
C ILE A 165 19.77 12.04 -6.59
N THR A 166 20.09 13.10 -7.31
CA THR A 166 19.54 13.38 -8.63
C THR A 166 20.65 13.61 -9.65
N GLN A 167 20.40 13.10 -10.86
CA GLN A 167 21.19 13.34 -12.07
C GLN A 167 20.21 13.62 -13.19
N ASN A 168 19.95 14.89 -13.49
CA ASN A 168 18.86 15.31 -14.38
C ASN A 168 17.52 14.73 -13.89
N SER A 169 16.85 13.90 -14.72
CA SER A 169 15.60 13.20 -14.39
C SER A 169 15.82 11.85 -13.70
N ASN A 170 17.06 11.40 -13.57
CA ASN A 170 17.41 10.12 -12.93
C ASN A 170 17.72 10.37 -11.44
N GLY A 171 17.61 9.32 -10.63
CA GLY A 171 17.88 9.43 -9.20
C GLY A 171 17.99 8.09 -8.50
N GLY A 172 18.26 8.14 -7.20
CA GLY A 172 18.31 6.98 -6.31
C GLY A 172 18.54 7.44 -4.87
N TYR A 173 18.48 6.52 -3.92
CA TYR A 173 18.57 6.86 -2.50
C TYR A 173 19.83 6.25 -1.89
N ILE A 174 20.57 7.06 -1.15
CA ILE A 174 21.84 6.66 -0.55
C ILE A 174 21.58 5.65 0.57
N THR A 175 22.14 4.47 0.44
CA THR A 175 22.13 3.44 1.50
C THR A 175 23.43 3.44 2.29
N TYR A 176 24.55 3.84 1.66
CA TYR A 176 25.86 3.86 2.29
C TYR A 176 26.77 4.91 1.67
N VAL A 177 27.54 5.60 2.50
CA VAL A 177 28.59 6.56 2.10
C VAL A 177 29.92 6.03 2.62
N GLY A 178 30.77 5.55 1.71
CA GLY A 178 32.16 5.18 2.00
C GLY A 178 33.13 6.25 1.52
N ASN A 179 34.45 6.01 1.63
CA ASN A 179 35.48 7.01 1.33
C ASN A 179 35.51 7.49 -0.13
N SER A 180 35.32 6.57 -1.08
CA SER A 180 35.38 6.85 -2.53
C SER A 180 34.18 6.30 -3.30
N HIS A 181 33.23 5.69 -2.59
CA HIS A 181 32.06 5.06 -3.20
C HIS A 181 30.80 5.38 -2.40
N ILE A 182 29.70 5.59 -3.12
CA ILE A 182 28.36 5.76 -2.57
C ILE A 182 27.50 4.61 -3.12
N ILE A 183 26.78 3.91 -2.24
CA ILE A 183 25.85 2.86 -2.64
C ILE A 183 24.44 3.44 -2.60
N ILE A 184 23.72 3.27 -3.70
CA ILE A 184 22.34 3.69 -3.84
C ILE A 184 21.40 2.52 -4.09
N ASN A 185 20.15 2.70 -3.72
CA ASN A 185 19.05 1.80 -4.04
C ASN A 185 17.87 2.59 -4.65
N LYS A 186 16.82 1.85 -5.06
CA LYS A 186 15.55 2.42 -5.55
C LYS A 186 15.80 3.43 -6.68
N VAL A 187 16.60 3.00 -7.65
CA VAL A 187 17.13 3.86 -8.71
C VAL A 187 16.04 4.12 -9.74
N THR A 188 15.82 5.40 -10.07
CA THR A 188 14.94 5.83 -11.15
C THR A 188 15.78 6.22 -12.36
N GLY A 189 15.51 5.62 -13.51
CA GLY A 189 16.29 5.82 -14.73
C GLY A 189 17.68 5.18 -14.64
N ASN A 190 18.67 5.81 -15.28
CA ASN A 190 20.03 5.29 -15.34
C ASN A 190 21.04 6.31 -14.78
N ILE A 191 21.68 5.99 -13.66
CA ILE A 191 22.78 6.80 -13.13
C ILE A 191 24.08 6.37 -13.81
N SER A 192 24.70 7.31 -14.51
CA SER A 192 25.94 7.14 -15.23
C SER A 192 27.00 8.16 -14.80
N ASN A 193 28.16 8.12 -15.45
CA ASN A 193 29.24 9.05 -15.17
C ASN A 193 28.79 10.50 -15.39
N GLY A 194 29.06 11.37 -14.43
CA GLY A 194 28.61 12.75 -14.46
C GLY A 194 28.29 13.30 -13.07
N ASN A 195 27.78 14.52 -13.01
CA ASN A 195 27.48 15.17 -11.74
C ASN A 195 26.19 14.63 -11.13
N ILE A 196 26.21 14.44 -9.81
CA ILE A 196 25.04 14.12 -8.99
C ILE A 196 24.90 15.17 -7.89
N ILE A 197 23.66 15.42 -7.47
CA ILE A 197 23.33 16.39 -6.42
C ILE A 197 22.48 15.68 -5.36
N SER A 198 22.81 15.83 -4.08
CA SER A 198 21.95 15.36 -2.98
C SER A 198 20.77 16.34 -2.78
N SER A 199 19.55 15.86 -2.68
CA SER A 199 18.36 16.72 -2.55
C SER A 199 18.32 17.55 -1.27
N THR A 200 18.78 16.98 -0.15
CA THR A 200 18.66 17.59 1.18
C THR A 200 19.88 18.41 1.51
N SER A 201 21.08 17.81 1.48
CA SER A 201 22.33 18.52 1.76
C SER A 201 22.84 19.41 0.63
N GLN A 202 22.22 19.38 -0.56
CA GLN A 202 22.62 20.13 -1.77
C GLN A 202 24.11 19.99 -2.15
N SER A 203 24.76 18.93 -1.68
CA SER A 203 26.14 18.60 -2.01
C SER A 203 26.21 18.05 -3.42
N THR A 204 27.26 18.44 -4.15
CA THR A 204 27.49 18.02 -5.54
C THR A 204 28.79 17.23 -5.63
N THR A 205 28.77 16.15 -6.41
CA THR A 205 30.00 15.38 -6.72
C THR A 205 29.93 14.82 -8.13
N THR A 206 31.08 14.38 -8.65
CA THR A 206 31.16 13.74 -9.96
C THR A 206 31.33 12.24 -9.80
N VAL A 207 30.41 11.49 -10.38
CA VAL A 207 30.49 10.05 -10.53
C VAL A 207 31.46 9.72 -11.66
N THR A 208 32.50 8.95 -11.34
CA THR A 208 33.57 8.56 -12.27
C THR A 208 33.35 7.18 -12.88
N ASN A 209 32.71 6.28 -12.13
CA ASN A 209 32.37 4.94 -12.59
C ASN A 209 31.12 4.44 -11.85
N THR A 210 30.35 3.56 -12.48
CA THR A 210 29.19 2.92 -11.87
C THR A 210 29.26 1.40 -12.02
N SER A 211 28.77 0.69 -11.01
CA SER A 211 28.71 -0.78 -11.01
C SER A 211 27.42 -1.23 -10.34
N ILE A 212 26.75 -2.23 -10.91
CA ILE A 212 25.52 -2.77 -10.34
C ILE A 212 25.88 -3.90 -9.41
N LEU A 213 25.47 -3.79 -8.16
CA LEU A 213 25.72 -4.80 -7.13
C LEU A 213 24.65 -5.88 -7.14
N ASN A 214 23.39 -5.49 -7.35
CA ASN A 214 22.27 -6.43 -7.37
C ASN A 214 21.11 -5.93 -8.26
N TYR A 215 20.51 -6.87 -8.99
CA TYR A 215 19.20 -6.69 -9.62
C TYR A 215 18.15 -7.43 -8.80
N SER A 216 17.41 -6.71 -7.97
CA SER A 216 16.24 -7.28 -7.28
C SER A 216 15.08 -7.50 -8.26
N ILE A 217 14.95 -6.61 -9.24
CA ILE A 217 14.10 -6.78 -10.42
C ILE A 217 15.03 -7.01 -11.62
N PRO A 218 14.92 -8.16 -12.32
CA PRO A 218 15.67 -8.37 -13.54
C PRO A 218 15.39 -7.26 -14.57
N ILE A 219 16.42 -6.77 -15.26
CA ILE A 219 16.27 -5.63 -16.19
C ILE A 219 15.19 -5.86 -17.26
N SER A 220 15.06 -7.10 -17.74
CA SER A 220 14.05 -7.50 -18.73
C SER A 220 12.61 -7.47 -18.20
N GLU A 221 12.42 -7.45 -16.87
CA GLU A 221 11.11 -7.50 -16.21
C GLU A 221 10.69 -6.14 -15.63
N THR A 222 11.52 -5.09 -15.78
CA THR A 222 11.29 -3.76 -15.20
C THR A 222 9.92 -3.18 -15.56
N ASN A 223 9.42 -3.43 -16.77
CA ASN A 223 8.12 -2.90 -17.24
C ASN A 223 6.91 -3.46 -16.48
N PHE A 224 7.07 -4.56 -15.73
CA PHE A 224 6.01 -5.17 -14.92
C PHE A 224 5.97 -4.64 -13.50
N TYR A 225 6.83 -3.69 -13.15
CA TYR A 225 6.89 -3.09 -11.84
C TYR A 225 6.82 -1.57 -11.95
N SER A 226 6.11 -0.96 -11.01
CA SER A 226 6.09 0.49 -10.84
C SER A 226 6.58 0.87 -9.45
N PRO A 227 7.26 2.01 -9.30
CA PRO A 227 7.56 2.55 -7.98
C PRO A 227 6.28 3.03 -7.30
N VAL A 228 6.19 2.83 -6.00
CA VAL A 228 5.13 3.35 -5.13
C VAL A 228 5.77 4.26 -4.09
N THR A 229 5.23 5.45 -3.93
CA THR A 229 5.70 6.41 -2.93
C THR A 229 5.05 6.13 -1.58
N PHE A 230 5.63 6.65 -0.49
CA PHE A 230 4.98 6.55 0.82
C PHE A 230 3.62 7.24 0.81
N LEU A 231 3.50 8.38 0.14
CA LEU A 231 2.24 9.13 0.03
C LEU A 231 1.15 8.29 -0.65
N THR A 232 1.42 7.75 -1.84
CA THR A 232 0.45 6.94 -2.59
C THR A 232 0.04 5.70 -1.79
N TYR A 233 0.98 5.05 -1.10
CA TYR A 233 0.67 3.91 -0.26
C TYR A 233 -0.28 4.26 0.90
N GLU A 234 -0.06 5.39 1.58
CA GLU A 234 -0.93 5.82 2.67
C GLU A 234 -2.29 6.31 2.16
N GLU A 235 -2.34 6.93 0.99
CA GLU A 235 -3.57 7.34 0.31
C GLU A 235 -4.44 6.11 0.01
N GLU A 236 -3.86 5.07 -0.60
CA GLU A 236 -4.57 3.82 -0.90
C GLU A 236 -5.09 3.13 0.37
N ILE A 237 -4.30 3.13 1.45
CA ILE A 237 -4.78 2.64 2.75
C ILE A 237 -5.96 3.46 3.23
N ASN A 238 -5.87 4.79 3.17
CA ASN A 238 -6.96 5.67 3.60
C ASN A 238 -8.22 5.48 2.75
N GLU A 239 -8.07 5.38 1.43
CA GLU A 239 -9.17 5.11 0.49
C GLU A 239 -9.82 3.75 0.75
N SER A 240 -9.02 2.72 1.05
CA SER A 240 -9.56 1.40 1.39
C SER A 240 -10.48 1.44 2.62
N LYS A 241 -10.18 2.31 3.60
CA LYS A 241 -10.98 2.50 4.82
C LYS A 241 -12.34 3.14 4.56
N PHE A 242 -12.53 3.83 3.44
CA PHE A 242 -13.87 4.34 3.07
C PHE A 242 -14.84 3.21 2.73
N ASN A 243 -14.35 2.03 2.35
CA ASN A 243 -15.20 0.90 2.01
C ASN A 243 -15.37 0.00 3.23
N ILE A 244 -16.57 0.02 3.82
CA ILE A 244 -16.91 -0.76 4.99
C ILE A 244 -18.03 -1.75 4.69
N LYS A 245 -18.14 -2.76 5.55
CA LYS A 245 -19.23 -3.71 5.61
C LYS A 245 -20.22 -3.26 6.67
N ILE A 246 -21.51 -3.27 6.35
CA ILE A 246 -22.57 -2.97 7.29
C ILE A 246 -23.46 -4.20 7.45
N LEU A 247 -23.77 -4.54 8.70
CA LEU A 247 -24.66 -5.64 9.03
C LEU A 247 -26.10 -5.30 8.63
N ASP A 248 -26.82 -6.26 8.05
CA ASP A 248 -28.24 -6.10 7.82
C ASP A 248 -29.00 -5.92 9.14
N ARG A 249 -29.90 -4.94 9.18
CA ARG A 249 -30.65 -4.54 10.37
C ARG A 249 -31.37 -5.71 11.04
N SER A 250 -31.83 -6.71 10.28
CA SER A 250 -32.52 -7.89 10.82
C SER A 250 -31.68 -8.71 11.80
N TYR A 251 -30.34 -8.68 11.66
CA TYR A 251 -29.43 -9.42 12.53
C TYR A 251 -28.96 -8.65 13.76
N VAL A 252 -29.23 -7.34 13.85
CA VAL A 252 -28.79 -6.48 14.97
C VAL A 252 -29.24 -7.02 16.31
N GLY A 253 -30.51 -7.42 16.44
CA GLY A 253 -31.05 -7.95 17.69
C GLY A 253 -30.36 -9.25 18.14
N LYS A 254 -29.96 -10.10 17.18
CA LYS A 254 -29.19 -11.31 17.46
C LYS A 254 -27.79 -10.96 17.95
N VAL A 255 -27.09 -10.07 17.24
CA VAL A 255 -25.72 -9.65 17.62
C VAL A 255 -25.69 -9.00 18.99
N GLN A 256 -26.66 -8.15 19.33
CA GLN A 256 -26.77 -7.56 20.66
C GLN A 256 -26.95 -8.62 21.76
N LYS A 257 -27.77 -9.64 21.50
CA LYS A 257 -27.99 -10.74 22.45
C LYS A 257 -26.71 -11.55 22.63
N ASP A 258 -26.09 -11.98 21.54
CA ASP A 258 -24.86 -12.79 21.56
C ASP A 258 -23.72 -12.02 22.26
N MET A 259 -23.59 -10.71 22.01
CA MET A 259 -22.62 -9.85 22.71
C MET A 259 -22.84 -9.77 24.21
N ARG A 260 -24.09 -9.71 24.66
CA ARG A 260 -24.40 -9.72 26.09
C ARG A 260 -24.03 -11.06 26.72
N GLU A 261 -24.36 -12.18 26.05
CA GLU A 261 -24.04 -13.53 26.55
C GLU A 261 -22.53 -13.79 26.63
N LEU A 262 -21.73 -13.24 25.69
CA LEU A 262 -20.28 -13.41 25.69
C LEU A 262 -19.54 -12.54 26.74
N LEU A 263 -20.16 -11.47 27.22
CA LEU A 263 -19.54 -10.48 28.11
C LEU A 263 -20.03 -10.56 29.57
N THR A 264 -21.04 -11.39 29.85
CA THR A 264 -21.50 -11.75 31.20
C THR A 264 -20.76 -12.95 31.74
#